data_AF-G4ZAE4-F1
#
_entry.id   AF-G4ZAE4-F1
#
_cell.length_a   1.000
_cell.length_b   1.000
_cell.length_c   1.000
_cell.angle_alpha   90.00
_cell.angle_beta   90.00
_cell.angle_gamma   90.00
#
_symmetry.space_group_name_H-M   'P 1'
#
loop_
_entity.id
_entity.type
_entity.pdbx_description
1 polymer ?
#
loop_
_entity_poly.entity_id
_entity_poly.type
_entity_poly.pdbx_seq_one_letter_code
_entity_poly.pdbx_strand_id
1 'polypeptide(L)'
;VKFFCAIVGVAGSAFEVDIDDAESVSALKKAIKAENPATITCDAKDLQLSLAKTADGAWLLSNDPDVVAMRSGAVSEKVQNLLNEQIDPAEEIADVFVPAPQKKQIHVLVV
;
A
#
# COMPACT_ATOMS: atom_id res chain seq x y z
N VAL A 1 5.13 -1.75 -13.72
CA VAL A 1 3.74 -1.98 -13.26
C VAL A 1 3.21 -0.77 -12.49
N LYS A 2 1.88 -0.60 -12.49
CA LYS A 2 1.22 0.50 -11.77
C LYS A 2 0.29 -0.03 -10.70
N PHE A 3 0.36 0.56 -9.52
CA PHE A 3 -0.57 0.23 -8.45
C PHE A 3 -0.84 1.45 -7.57
N PHE A 4 -1.93 1.34 -6.80
CA PHE A 4 -2.36 2.39 -5.90
C PHE A 4 -1.98 2.07 -4.46
N CYS A 5 -1.36 3.06 -3.82
CA CYS A 5 -1.03 3.07 -2.41
C CYS A 5 -2.00 3.96 -1.65
N ALA A 6 -2.20 3.70 -0.36
CA ALA A 6 -2.92 4.59 0.54
C ALA A 6 -2.17 4.72 1.88
N ILE A 7 -1.97 5.96 2.34
CA ILE A 7 -1.39 6.23 3.65
C ILE A 7 -2.49 6.13 4.70
N VAL A 8 -2.29 5.28 5.69
CA VAL A 8 -3.25 5.06 6.77
C VAL A 8 -3.37 6.32 7.62
N GLY A 9 -4.60 6.73 7.92
CA GLY A 9 -4.87 7.91 8.75
C GLY A 9 -4.69 9.26 8.08
N VAL A 10 -4.41 9.31 6.77
CA VAL A 10 -4.26 10.55 6.01
C VAL A 10 -5.39 10.68 4.98
N ALA A 11 -6.16 11.76 5.06
CA ALA A 11 -7.32 11.95 4.20
C ALA A 11 -6.90 12.23 2.76
N GLY A 12 -7.55 11.57 1.80
CA GLY A 12 -7.21 11.72 0.38
C GLY A 12 -5.85 11.14 -0.03
N SER A 13 -5.24 10.28 0.79
CA SER A 13 -3.89 9.75 0.60
C SER A 13 -3.75 8.64 -0.45
N ALA A 14 -4.74 8.46 -1.34
CA ALA A 14 -4.63 7.45 -2.39
C ALA A 14 -3.86 8.03 -3.57
N PHE A 15 -2.76 7.39 -3.94
CA PHE A 15 -1.90 7.82 -5.06
C PHE A 15 -1.40 6.62 -5.86
N GLU A 16 -1.07 6.86 -7.13
CA GLU A 16 -0.49 5.87 -8.02
C GLU A 16 1.04 5.85 -7.84
N VAL A 17 1.64 4.66 -7.90
CA VAL A 17 3.08 4.46 -8.03
C VAL A 17 3.33 3.62 -9.29
N ASP A 18 4.30 4.06 -10.10
CA ASP A 18 4.80 3.33 -11.27
C ASP A 18 6.22 2.83 -10.97
N ILE A 19 6.41 1.52 -11.02
CA ILE A 19 7.69 0.86 -10.73
C ILE A 19 7.82 -0.40 -11.58
N ASP A 20 9.03 -0.75 -12.03
CA ASP A 20 9.28 -2.02 -12.72
C ASP A 20 8.92 -3.21 -11.82
N ASP A 21 8.34 -4.28 -12.37
CA ASP A 21 7.94 -5.45 -11.59
C ASP A 21 9.12 -6.34 -11.19
N ALA A 22 10.26 -6.22 -11.88
CA ALA A 22 11.53 -6.86 -11.50
C ALA A 22 12.25 -6.13 -10.35
N GLU A 23 11.74 -4.98 -9.89
CA GLU A 23 12.31 -4.27 -8.75
C GLU A 23 11.88 -4.89 -7.41
N SER A 24 12.63 -4.55 -6.37
CA SER A 24 12.34 -5.01 -5.00
C SER A 24 11.30 -4.14 -4.29
N VAL A 25 10.68 -4.68 -3.25
CA VAL A 25 9.84 -3.93 -2.32
C VAL A 25 10.62 -2.79 -1.63
N SER A 26 11.94 -2.95 -1.44
CA SER A 26 12.79 -1.85 -0.95
C SER A 26 12.87 -0.66 -1.91
N ALA A 27 12.84 -0.91 -3.23
CA ALA A 27 12.76 0.14 -4.25
C ALA A 27 11.38 0.79 -4.24
N LEU A 28 10.32 0.00 -4.03
CA LEU A 28 8.97 0.53 -3.84
C LEU A 28 8.88 1.48 -2.64
N LYS A 29 9.46 1.13 -1.48
CA LYS A 29 9.50 2.05 -0.33
C LYS A 29 10.10 3.41 -0.69
N LYS A 30 11.16 3.44 -1.51
CA LYS A 30 11.77 4.69 -1.98
C LYS A 30 10.86 5.46 -2.92
N ALA A 31 10.19 4.78 -3.86
CA ALA A 31 9.24 5.39 -4.78
C ALA A 31 8.06 6.05 -4.03
N ILE A 32 7.46 5.34 -3.07
CA ILE A 32 6.38 5.87 -2.22
C ILE A 32 6.80 7.15 -1.49
N LYS A 33 7.98 7.15 -0.88
CA LYS A 33 8.52 8.34 -0.21
C LYS A 33 8.73 9.50 -1.19
N ALA A 34 9.24 9.23 -2.39
CA ALA A 34 9.49 10.24 -3.40
C ALA A 34 8.19 10.91 -3.91
N GLU A 35 7.09 10.16 -3.96
CA GLU A 35 5.76 10.69 -4.34
C GLU A 35 5.12 11.53 -3.23
N ASN A 36 5.37 11.23 -1.96
CA ASN A 36 4.74 11.90 -0.81
C ASN A 36 5.76 12.46 0.20
N PRO A 37 6.77 13.26 -0.21
CA PRO A 37 7.88 13.65 0.66
C PRO A 37 7.47 14.63 1.78
N ALA A 38 6.37 15.37 1.59
CA ALA A 38 5.83 16.27 2.61
C ALA A 38 5.08 15.50 3.72
N THR A 39 4.49 14.35 3.40
CA THR A 39 3.75 13.51 4.35
C THR A 39 4.66 12.46 4.99
N ILE A 40 5.58 11.89 4.21
CA ILE A 40 6.49 10.82 4.63
C ILE A 40 7.86 11.43 4.93
N THR A 41 8.08 11.79 6.20
CA THR A 41 9.32 12.44 6.64
C THR A 41 10.39 11.47 7.14
N CYS A 42 10.02 10.22 7.45
CA CYS A 42 10.95 9.17 7.90
C CYS A 42 11.80 8.62 6.74
N ASP A 43 12.80 7.78 7.05
CA ASP A 43 13.56 7.10 5.99
C ASP A 43 12.69 6.06 5.28
N ALA A 44 12.93 5.87 3.98
CA ALA A 44 12.17 4.90 3.19
C ALA A 44 12.21 3.49 3.79
N LYS A 45 13.34 3.09 4.40
CA LYS A 45 13.48 1.78 5.06
C LYS A 45 12.53 1.59 6.24
N ASP A 46 12.13 2.68 6.90
CA ASP A 46 11.29 2.68 8.10
C ASP A 46 9.80 2.61 7.75
N LEU A 47 9.43 2.79 6.48
CA LEU A 47 8.07 2.60 6.01
C LEU A 47 7.62 1.16 6.20
N GLN A 48 6.40 0.98 6.70
CA GLN A 48 5.76 -0.32 6.77
C GLN A 48 4.77 -0.43 5.60
N LEU A 49 4.98 -1.44 4.76
CA LEU A 49 4.12 -1.71 3.61
C LEU A 49 3.34 -3.00 3.88
N SER A 50 2.03 -2.94 3.72
CA SER A 50 1.15 -4.10 3.85
C SER A 50 0.30 -4.24 2.60
N LEU A 51 0.00 -5.49 2.23
CA LEU A 51 -0.89 -5.75 1.10
C LEU A 51 -2.32 -5.39 1.51
N ALA A 52 -2.97 -4.59 0.66
CA ALA A 52 -4.39 -4.30 0.79
C ALA A 52 -5.23 -5.45 0.21
N LYS A 53 -4.88 -6.69 0.57
CA LYS A 53 -5.44 -7.92 0.02
C LYS A 53 -6.17 -8.68 1.11
N THR A 54 -7.45 -8.95 0.92
CA THR A 54 -8.26 -9.72 1.86
C THR A 54 -7.87 -11.20 1.84
N ALA A 55 -8.30 -11.95 2.86
CA ALA A 55 -7.95 -13.37 3.03
C ALA A 55 -8.47 -14.28 1.90
N ASP A 56 -9.49 -13.85 1.17
CA ASP A 56 -10.00 -14.50 -0.06
C ASP A 56 -9.15 -14.19 -1.31
N GLY A 57 -8.13 -13.36 -1.16
CA GLY A 57 -7.19 -12.98 -2.21
C GLY A 57 -7.64 -11.79 -3.06
N ALA A 58 -8.70 -11.08 -2.69
CA ALA A 58 -9.15 -9.88 -3.41
C ALA A 58 -8.46 -8.60 -2.92
N TRP A 59 -8.21 -7.64 -3.81
CA TRP A 59 -7.71 -6.32 -3.42
C TRP A 59 -8.86 -5.45 -2.87
N LEU A 60 -8.55 -4.58 -1.91
CA LEU A 60 -9.52 -3.64 -1.37
C LEU A 60 -9.94 -2.63 -2.43
N LEU A 61 -11.25 -2.41 -2.57
CA LEU A 61 -11.77 -1.39 -3.47
C LEU A 61 -11.47 0.01 -2.93
N SER A 62 -11.18 0.97 -3.82
CA SER A 62 -10.87 2.34 -3.42
C SER A 62 -12.04 3.07 -2.73
N ASN A 63 -13.27 2.55 -2.89
CA ASN A 63 -14.51 3.02 -2.29
C ASN A 63 -15.07 2.06 -1.23
N ASP A 64 -14.31 1.04 -0.82
CA ASP A 64 -14.67 0.20 0.32
C ASP A 64 -14.85 1.09 1.57
N PRO A 65 -15.93 0.94 2.35
CA PRO A 65 -16.17 1.75 3.54
C PRO A 65 -15.00 1.75 4.53
N ASP A 66 -14.31 0.62 4.69
CA ASP A 66 -13.14 0.50 5.57
C ASP A 66 -11.97 1.34 5.05
N VAL A 67 -11.74 1.33 3.73
CA VAL A 67 -10.69 2.15 3.09
C VAL A 67 -10.99 3.63 3.22
N VAL A 68 -12.26 4.01 3.05
CA VAL A 68 -12.71 5.41 3.20
C VAL A 68 -12.54 5.87 4.65
N ALA A 69 -12.93 5.04 5.62
CA ALA A 69 -12.78 5.32 7.04
C ALA A 69 -11.31 5.42 7.47
N MET A 70 -10.47 4.50 6.99
CA MET A 70 -9.03 4.45 7.26
C MET A 70 -8.30 5.73 6.82
N ARG A 71 -8.68 6.28 5.66
CA ARG A 71 -8.13 7.57 5.20
C ARG A 71 -8.48 8.72 6.15
N SER A 72 -9.51 8.61 6.97
CA SER A 72 -9.88 9.66 7.93
C SER A 72 -9.35 9.38 9.34
N GLY A 73 -8.47 8.39 9.53
CA GLY A 73 -7.91 8.02 10.84
C GLY A 73 -8.63 6.86 11.54
N ALA A 74 -9.76 6.38 11.02
CA ALA A 74 -10.51 5.28 11.62
C ALA A 74 -10.04 3.94 11.05
N VAL A 75 -9.30 3.16 11.85
CA VAL A 75 -8.80 1.84 11.45
C VAL A 75 -9.78 0.77 11.95
N SER A 76 -10.44 0.06 11.03
CA SER A 76 -11.27 -1.09 11.38
C SER A 76 -10.41 -2.34 11.65
N GLU A 77 -10.95 -3.34 12.35
CA GLU A 77 -10.24 -4.61 12.62
C GLU A 77 -9.75 -5.26 11.32
N LYS A 78 -10.52 -5.16 10.24
CA LYS A 78 -10.14 -5.65 8.91
C LYS A 78 -8.85 -5.00 8.44
N VAL A 79 -8.76 -3.66 8.49
CA VAL A 79 -7.54 -2.93 8.10
C VAL A 79 -6.40 -3.24 9.06
N GLN A 80 -6.66 -3.30 10.36
CA GLN A 80 -5.66 -3.61 11.37
C GLN A 80 -5.02 -4.99 11.14
N ASN A 81 -5.81 -5.99 10.75
CA ASN A 81 -5.30 -7.31 10.42
C ASN A 81 -4.36 -7.27 9.21
N LEU A 82 -4.65 -6.47 8.18
CA LEU A 82 -3.76 -6.30 7.04
C LEU A 82 -2.44 -5.63 7.42
N LEU A 83 -2.47 -4.66 8.33
CA LEU A 83 -1.27 -3.97 8.80
C LEU A 83 -0.33 -4.85 9.62
N ASN A 84 -0.83 -5.96 10.17
CA ASN A 84 0.01 -6.93 10.87
C ASN A 84 0.87 -7.77 9.91
N GLU A 85 0.52 -7.82 8.62
CA GLU A 85 1.25 -8.53 7.59
C GLU A 85 2.07 -7.54 6.76
N GLN A 86 3.33 -7.39 7.12
CA GLN A 86 4.27 -6.54 6.39
C GLN A 86 4.94 -7.32 5.26
N ILE A 87 5.09 -6.65 4.13
CA ILE A 87 5.80 -7.19 2.97
C ILE A 87 7.31 -7.16 3.25
N ASP A 88 8.00 -8.27 3.01
CA ASP A 88 9.45 -8.33 3.13
C ASP A 88 10.10 -7.39 2.08
N PRO A 89 10.94 -6.43 2.49
CA PRO A 89 11.62 -5.52 1.57
C PRO A 89 12.52 -6.19 0.52
N ALA A 90 12.95 -7.44 0.75
CA ALA A 90 13.80 -8.20 -0.15
C ALA A 90 13.02 -8.89 -1.27
N GLU A 91 11.70 -9.01 -1.17
CA GLU A 91 10.85 -9.63 -2.19
C GLU A 91 10.76 -8.79 -3.45
N GLU A 92 10.51 -9.44 -4.58
CA GLU A 92 10.28 -8.81 -5.87
C GLU A 92 8.82 -8.40 -6.02
N ILE A 93 8.57 -7.28 -6.72
CA ILE A 93 7.22 -6.77 -6.96
C ILE A 93 6.37 -7.78 -7.73
N ALA A 94 6.95 -8.48 -8.71
CA ALA A 94 6.26 -9.49 -9.51
C ALA A 94 5.70 -10.65 -8.66
N ASP A 95 6.40 -11.05 -7.60
CA ASP A 95 6.02 -12.18 -6.74
C ASP A 95 4.99 -11.77 -5.69
N VAL A 96 5.12 -10.56 -5.16
CA VAL A 96 4.24 -10.05 -4.09
C VAL A 96 2.88 -9.63 -4.63
N PHE A 97 2.83 -8.95 -5.78
CA PHE A 97 1.62 -8.33 -6.30
C PHE A 97 0.84 -9.26 -7.24
N VAL A 98 0.46 -10.43 -6.71
CA VAL A 98 -0.34 -11.45 -7.41
C VAL A 98 -1.72 -11.55 -6.74
N PRO A 99 -2.85 -11.46 -7.46
CA PRO A 99 -2.93 -11.21 -8.90
C PRO A 99 -2.54 -9.77 -9.23
N ALA A 100 -2.12 -9.55 -10.48
CA ALA A 100 -1.63 -8.26 -10.94
C ALA A 100 -2.61 -7.11 -10.57
N PRO A 101 -2.08 -5.95 -10.15
CA PRO A 101 -2.87 -4.78 -9.79
C PRO A 101 -3.92 -4.39 -10.84
N GLN A 102 -5.13 -4.03 -10.39
CA GLN A 102 -6.21 -3.58 -11.28
C GLN A 102 -6.68 -2.16 -10.93
N LYS A 103 -7.45 -1.55 -11.83
CA LYS A 103 -7.97 -0.18 -11.65
C LYS A 103 -9.00 -0.14 -10.52
N LYS A 104 -9.07 0.99 -9.81
CA LYS A 104 -10.05 1.27 -8.72
C LYS A 104 -9.87 0.41 -7.46
N GLN A 105 -8.69 -0.17 -7.27
CA GLN A 105 -8.31 -0.94 -6.09
C GLN A 105 -7.12 -0.28 -5.40
N ILE A 106 -7.00 -0.48 -4.09
CA ILE A 106 -5.81 -0.19 -3.30
C ILE A 106 -5.04 -1.50 -3.16
N HIS A 107 -3.73 -1.42 -3.32
CA HIS A 107 -2.84 -2.59 -3.36
C HIS A 107 -1.87 -2.56 -2.19
N VAL A 108 -1.48 -1.36 -1.74
CA VAL A 108 -0.53 -1.16 -0.65
C VAL A 108 -1.12 -0.21 0.38
N LEU A 109 -1.05 -0.60 1.65
CA LEU A 109 -1.24 0.27 2.80
C LEU A 109 0.14 0.72 3.30
N VAL A 110 0.27 2.01 3.59
CA VAL A 110 1.53 2.64 4.04
C VAL A 110 1.33 3.22 5.43
N VAL A 111 2.24 2.86 6.35
CA VAL A 111 2.34 3.39 7.73
C VAL A 111 3.74 3.92 7.97
#